data_AF-A0A413H3H9-F1
#
_entry.id   AF-A0A413H3H9-F1
#
_cell.length_a   1.000
_cell.length_b   1.000
_cell.length_c   1.000
_cell.angle_alpha   90.00
_cell.angle_beta   90.00
_cell.angle_gamma   90.00
#
_symmetry.space_group_name_H-M   'P 1'
#
loop_
_entity.id
_entity.type
_entity.pdbx_description
1 polymer ?
#
loop_
_entity_poly.entity_id
_entity_poly.type
_entity_poly.pdbx_seq_one_letter_code
_entity_poly.pdbx_strand_id
1 'polypeptide(L)'
;MKPEMKKLIIANLPYLLFVYLFVKLGQTYRLAAGADLSEKLLHLADGFSLAFESAAPSFHLFDLAVGVAGAVALRLMVYCKSKNAKKYRRGVEYGSARWGGPKDIAPYIDPVFDNNILLTQTERLTMNNRPKDPKTARNKNVLVIGGSGSGKTRFFVKPNLMQCVSKDYPTSFVITDPKGSL
;
A
#
# COMPACT_ATOMS: atom_id res chain seq x y z
N MET A 1 -24.10 -0.46 5.72
CA MET A 1 -23.31 -0.14 4.50
C MET A 1 -22.07 -1.01 4.47
N LYS A 2 -21.70 -1.58 3.31
CA LYS A 2 -20.45 -2.34 3.16
C LYS A 2 -19.25 -1.48 3.66
N PRO A 3 -18.34 -2.01 4.49
CA PRO A 3 -17.24 -1.25 5.08
C PRO A 3 -16.34 -0.58 4.01
N GLU A 4 -16.27 -1.16 2.82
CA GLU A 4 -15.63 -0.62 1.62
C GLU A 4 -16.23 0.71 1.16
N MET A 5 -17.57 0.85 1.11
CA MET A 5 -18.23 2.06 0.62
C MET A 5 -18.03 3.24 1.57
N LYS A 6 -18.05 3.00 2.88
CA LYS A 6 -17.81 4.04 3.89
C LYS A 6 -16.41 4.63 3.74
N LYS A 7 -15.39 3.80 3.49
CA LYS A 7 -14.02 4.24 3.25
C LYS A 7 -13.90 5.07 1.97
N LEU A 8 -14.56 4.65 0.89
CA LEU A 8 -14.56 5.39 -0.38
C LEU A 8 -15.21 6.77 -0.25
N ILE A 9 -16.33 6.88 0.47
CA ILE A 9 -17.00 8.17 0.69
C ILE A 9 -16.11 9.11 1.50
N ILE A 10 -15.56 8.63 2.61
CA ILE A 10 -14.66 9.43 3.48
C ILE A 10 -13.42 9.89 2.70
N ALA A 11 -12.85 9.03 1.85
CA ALA A 11 -11.68 9.37 1.04
C ALA A 11 -11.96 10.43 -0.05
N ASN A 12 -13.20 10.52 -0.55
CA ASN A 12 -13.57 11.48 -1.60
C ASN A 12 -14.22 12.77 -1.07
N LEU A 13 -14.69 12.78 0.19
CA LEU A 13 -15.34 13.95 0.81
C LEU A 13 -14.53 15.25 0.71
N PRO A 14 -13.19 15.26 0.90
CA PRO A 14 -12.40 16.49 0.79
C PRO A 14 -12.42 17.12 -0.61
N TYR A 15 -12.64 16.33 -1.66
CA TYR A 15 -12.68 16.84 -3.03
C TYR A 15 -13.92 17.70 -3.30
N LEU A 16 -15.01 17.53 -2.53
CA LEU A 16 -16.18 18.41 -2.62
C LEU A 16 -15.84 19.84 -2.18
N LEU A 17 -14.96 20.00 -1.19
CA LEU A 17 -14.46 21.31 -0.78
C LEU A 17 -13.62 21.94 -1.90
N PHE A 18 -12.79 21.16 -2.60
CA PHE A 18 -12.05 21.65 -3.77
C PHE A 18 -12.96 22.02 -4.94
N VAL A 19 -14.03 21.25 -5.20
CA VAL A 19 -15.05 21.66 -6.19
C VAL A 19 -15.60 23.03 -5.83
N TYR A 20 -16.04 23.24 -4.59
CA TYR A 20 -16.53 24.54 -4.13
C TYR A 20 -15.51 25.67 -4.32
N LEU A 21 -14.24 25.45 -3.95
CA LEU A 21 -13.18 26.44 -4.12
C LEU A 21 -12.93 26.78 -5.60
N PHE A 22 -12.88 25.77 -6.48
CA PHE A 22 -12.70 25.99 -7.91
C PHE A 22 -13.93 26.67 -8.56
N VAL A 23 -15.14 26.39 -8.09
CA VAL A 23 -16.35 27.13 -8.50
C VAL A 23 -16.23 28.61 -8.13
N LYS A 24 -15.75 28.90 -6.92
CA LYS A 24 -15.52 30.29 -6.49
C LYS A 24 -14.46 30.98 -7.34
N LEU A 25 -13.39 30.28 -7.72
CA LEU A 25 -12.39 30.82 -8.66
C LEU A 25 -12.95 31.10 -10.06
N GLY A 26 -13.88 30.27 -10.55
CA GLY A 26 -14.62 30.58 -11.78
C GLY A 26 -15.48 31.84 -11.64
N GLN A 27 -16.18 31.95 -10.50
CA GLN A 27 -17.01 33.11 -10.17
C GLN A 27 -16.18 34.40 -10.06
N THR A 28 -15.00 34.37 -9.42
CA THR A 28 -14.12 35.55 -9.32
C THR A 28 -13.65 36.00 -10.69
N TYR A 29 -13.24 35.07 -11.56
CA TYR A 29 -12.81 35.38 -12.93
C TYR A 29 -13.93 35.97 -13.80
N ARG A 30 -15.18 35.55 -13.54
CA ARG A 30 -16.36 36.07 -14.24
C ARG A 30 -16.74 37.47 -13.75
N LEU A 31 -16.60 37.75 -12.46
CA LEU A 31 -16.96 39.03 -11.82
C LEU A 31 -15.85 40.09 -11.89
N ALA A 32 -14.60 39.70 -12.10
CA ALA A 32 -13.49 40.64 -12.29
C ALA A 32 -13.69 41.48 -13.56
N ALA A 33 -13.49 42.80 -13.43
CA ALA A 33 -13.59 43.75 -14.53
C ALA A 33 -12.43 43.58 -15.52
N GLY A 34 -12.70 43.78 -16.81
CA GLY A 34 -11.70 43.69 -17.88
C GLY A 34 -12.13 42.78 -19.04
N ALA A 35 -11.78 43.16 -20.26
CA ALA A 35 -12.03 42.36 -21.46
C ALA A 35 -10.92 41.32 -21.67
N ASP A 36 -9.68 41.69 -21.32
CA ASP A 36 -8.50 40.87 -21.48
C ASP A 36 -8.07 40.17 -20.18
N LEU A 37 -7.29 39.09 -20.33
CA LEU A 37 -6.80 38.29 -19.21
C LEU A 37 -5.96 39.14 -18.22
N SER A 38 -5.18 40.09 -18.73
CA SER A 38 -4.32 40.96 -17.93
C SER A 38 -5.15 41.90 -17.04
N GLU A 39 -6.18 42.53 -17.61
CA GLU A 39 -7.08 43.43 -16.88
C GLU A 39 -7.87 42.69 -15.80
N LYS A 40 -8.38 41.49 -16.12
CA LYS A 40 -9.05 40.63 -15.15
C LYS A 40 -8.14 40.19 -14.00
N LEU A 41 -6.83 40.09 -14.24
CA LEU A 41 -5.84 39.74 -13.23
C LEU A 41 -5.52 40.94 -12.32
N LEU A 42 -5.58 42.16 -12.85
CA LEU A 42 -5.45 43.40 -12.08
C LEU A 42 -6.66 43.63 -11.15
N HIS A 43 -7.87 43.33 -11.60
CA HIS A 43 -9.12 43.46 -10.82
C HIS A 43 -9.54 42.19 -10.08
N LEU A 44 -8.62 41.26 -9.89
CA LEU A 44 -8.91 39.94 -9.32
C LEU A 44 -9.27 40.04 -7.83
N ALA A 45 -8.69 41.01 -7.10
CA ALA A 45 -9.04 41.30 -5.71
C ALA A 45 -10.51 41.74 -5.56
N ASP A 46 -11.00 42.58 -6.49
CA ASP A 46 -12.38 43.04 -6.52
C ASP A 46 -13.33 41.87 -6.83
N GLY A 47 -12.96 41.03 -7.81
CA GLY A 47 -13.68 39.79 -8.14
C GLY A 47 -13.74 38.80 -6.97
N PHE A 48 -12.68 38.70 -6.15
CA PHE A 48 -12.66 37.91 -4.92
C PHE A 48 -13.64 38.45 -3.87
N SER A 49 -13.65 39.76 -3.64
CA SER A 49 -14.59 40.38 -2.70
C SER A 49 -16.03 40.05 -3.07
N LEU A 50 -16.40 40.27 -4.33
CA LEU A 50 -17.75 40.02 -4.85
C LEU A 50 -18.14 38.53 -4.85
N ALA A 51 -17.21 37.62 -5.14
CA ALA A 51 -17.51 36.20 -5.13
C ALA A 51 -17.73 35.64 -3.72
N PHE A 52 -17.12 36.24 -2.69
CA PHE A 52 -17.21 35.80 -1.29
C PHE A 52 -18.25 36.57 -0.46
N GLU A 53 -18.92 37.59 -1.01
CA GLU A 53 -20.08 38.23 -0.38
C GLU A 53 -21.18 37.21 -0.03
N SER A 54 -21.33 36.16 -0.83
CA SER A 54 -22.19 35.03 -0.52
C SER A 54 -21.39 33.74 -0.40
N ALA A 55 -21.59 33.01 0.69
CA ALA A 55 -20.99 31.69 0.91
C ALA A 55 -21.63 30.58 0.04
N ALA A 56 -22.70 30.89 -0.68
CA ALA A 56 -23.36 29.94 -1.56
C ALA A 56 -22.53 29.69 -2.84
N PRO A 57 -22.53 28.46 -3.39
CA PRO A 57 -21.88 28.19 -4.67
C PRO A 57 -22.60 28.89 -5.82
N SER A 58 -21.84 29.34 -6.81
CA SER A 58 -22.40 29.86 -8.07
C SER A 58 -23.00 28.72 -8.90
N PHE A 59 -24.21 28.92 -9.43
CA PHE A 59 -24.88 27.98 -10.33
C PHE A 59 -24.67 28.29 -11.82
N HIS A 60 -23.76 29.21 -12.15
CA HIS A 60 -23.42 29.45 -13.55
C HIS A 60 -22.67 28.26 -14.14
N LEU A 61 -23.06 27.86 -15.36
CA LEU A 61 -22.52 26.67 -16.02
C LEU A 61 -21.00 26.74 -16.19
N PHE A 62 -20.48 27.93 -16.48
CA PHE A 62 -19.03 28.18 -16.57
C PHE A 62 -18.32 27.94 -15.22
N ASP A 63 -18.81 28.56 -14.14
CA ASP A 63 -18.23 28.45 -12.80
C ASP A 63 -18.26 26.99 -12.31
N LEU A 64 -19.36 26.27 -12.57
CA LEU A 64 -19.51 24.84 -12.27
C LEU A 64 -18.55 23.96 -13.09
N ALA A 65 -18.38 24.25 -14.38
CA ALA A 65 -17.46 23.53 -15.24
C ALA A 65 -16.00 23.70 -14.78
N VAL A 66 -15.60 24.93 -14.42
CA VAL A 66 -14.28 25.21 -13.82
C VAL A 66 -14.11 24.47 -12.50
N GLY A 67 -15.15 24.45 -11.67
CA GLY A 67 -15.23 23.68 -10.42
C GLY A 67 -14.90 22.20 -10.58
N VAL A 68 -15.64 21.54 -11.46
CA VAL A 68 -15.49 20.09 -11.72
C VAL A 68 -14.15 19.80 -12.40
N ALA A 69 -13.77 20.58 -13.42
CA ALA A 69 -12.52 20.37 -14.14
C ALA A 69 -11.30 20.52 -13.22
N GLY A 70 -11.27 21.55 -12.38
CA GLY A 70 -10.20 21.78 -11.39
C GLY A 70 -10.09 20.65 -10.38
N ALA A 71 -11.22 20.19 -9.83
CA ALA A 71 -11.23 19.08 -8.88
C ALA A 71 -10.78 17.75 -9.51
N VAL A 72 -11.16 17.48 -10.77
CA VAL A 72 -10.70 16.29 -11.51
C VAL A 72 -9.20 16.37 -11.77
N ALA A 73 -8.68 17.51 -12.20
CA ALA A 73 -7.24 17.71 -12.43
C ALA A 73 -6.43 17.50 -11.13
N LEU A 74 -6.90 18.07 -10.01
CA LEU A 74 -6.29 17.86 -8.69
C LEU A 74 -6.31 16.38 -8.30
N ARG A 75 -7.43 15.68 -8.48
CA ARG A 75 -7.56 14.26 -8.19
C ARG A 75 -6.60 13.41 -9.02
N LEU A 76 -6.45 13.72 -10.30
CA LEU A 76 -5.48 13.06 -11.19
C LEU A 76 -4.05 13.29 -10.72
N MET A 77 -3.70 14.53 -10.34
CA MET A 77 -2.37 14.86 -9.80
C MET A 77 -2.06 14.07 -8.52
N VAL A 78 -3.00 14.04 -7.57
CA VAL A 78 -2.87 13.28 -6.31
C VAL A 78 -2.75 11.78 -6.60
N TYR A 79 -3.54 11.26 -7.54
CA TYR A 79 -3.49 9.85 -7.94
C TYR A 79 -2.13 9.47 -8.52
N CYS A 80 -1.60 10.25 -9.47
CA CYS A 80 -0.29 10.02 -10.07
C CYS A 80 0.83 10.07 -9.02
N LYS A 81 0.78 11.03 -8.09
CA LYS A 81 1.75 11.15 -6.99
C LYS A 81 1.64 9.99 -6.00
N SER A 82 0.43 9.55 -5.68
CA SER A 82 0.18 8.42 -4.77
C SER A 82 0.69 7.09 -5.36
N LYS A 83 0.48 6.85 -6.65
CA LYS A 83 0.96 5.64 -7.33
C LYS A 83 2.49 5.59 -7.44
N ASN A 84 3.14 6.75 -7.58
CA ASN A 84 4.59 6.87 -7.65
C ASN A 84 5.25 7.11 -6.27
N ALA A 85 4.50 6.99 -5.17
CA ALA A 85 5.04 7.16 -3.83
C ALA A 85 6.02 6.03 -3.50
N LYS A 86 7.32 6.31 -3.64
CA LYS A 86 8.39 5.41 -3.24
C LYS A 86 8.39 5.28 -1.71
N LYS A 87 8.45 4.05 -1.22
CA LYS A 87 8.55 3.74 0.22
C LYS A 87 10.00 3.89 0.67
N TYR A 88 10.35 5.05 1.20
CA TYR A 88 11.64 5.30 1.82
C TYR A 88 11.55 5.16 3.34
N ARG A 89 12.57 4.57 3.97
CA ARG A 89 12.75 4.60 5.43
C ARG A 89 13.76 5.70 5.77
N ARG A 90 13.32 6.96 5.71
CA ARG A 90 14.20 8.11 5.98
C ARG A 90 14.51 8.17 7.49
N GLY A 91 15.78 8.37 7.83
CA GLY A 91 16.25 8.47 9.22
C GLY A 91 16.30 7.14 9.98
N VAL A 92 16.20 6.01 9.28
CA VAL A 92 16.24 4.68 9.89
C VAL A 92 17.51 3.97 9.42
N GLU A 93 18.36 3.59 10.37
CA GLU A 93 19.61 2.88 10.09
C GLU A 93 19.36 1.49 9.49
N TYR A 94 20.36 1.01 8.76
CA TYR A 94 20.36 -0.35 8.25
C TYR A 94 20.36 -1.32 9.45
N GLY A 95 19.50 -2.34 9.41
CA GLY A 95 19.38 -3.29 10.52
C GLY A 95 18.35 -2.92 11.59
N SER A 96 17.52 -1.90 11.37
CA SER A 96 16.38 -1.54 12.23
C SER A 96 15.23 -2.58 12.26
N ALA A 97 15.52 -3.85 12.02
CA ALA A 97 14.52 -4.91 11.97
C ALA A 97 13.84 -5.04 13.34
N ARG A 98 12.51 -5.13 13.36
CA ARG A 98 11.75 -5.48 14.55
C ARG A 98 11.43 -6.97 14.55
N TRP A 99 11.19 -7.52 15.73
CA TRP A 99 10.59 -8.83 15.85
C TRP A 99 9.23 -8.84 15.16
N GLY A 100 9.04 -9.83 14.27
CA GLY A 100 7.78 -10.09 13.61
C GLY A 100 6.89 -10.96 14.50
N GLY A 101 5.58 -10.83 14.34
CA GLY A 101 4.61 -11.74 14.95
C GLY A 101 3.93 -12.68 13.93
N PRO A 102 3.03 -13.56 14.37
CA PRO A 102 2.33 -14.52 13.50
C PRO A 102 1.56 -13.86 12.35
N LYS A 103 1.03 -12.65 12.57
CA LYS A 103 0.33 -11.87 11.54
C LYS A 103 1.26 -11.36 10.43
N ASP A 104 2.52 -11.08 10.76
CA ASP A 104 3.49 -10.56 9.80
C ASP A 104 3.93 -11.65 8.81
N ILE A 105 3.97 -12.92 9.25
CA ILE A 105 4.38 -14.06 8.42
C ILE A 105 3.22 -14.74 7.67
N ALA A 106 1.98 -14.55 8.12
CA ALA A 106 0.80 -15.20 7.54
C ALA A 106 0.70 -15.13 5.98
N PRO A 107 1.05 -14.02 5.31
CA PRO A 107 1.01 -13.97 3.84
C PRO A 107 2.02 -14.87 3.12
N TYR A 108 3.03 -15.36 3.85
CA TYR A 108 4.10 -16.21 3.33
C TYR A 108 3.87 -17.70 3.64
N ILE A 109 2.78 -18.04 4.32
CA ILE A 109 2.41 -19.41 4.69
C ILE A 109 1.44 -19.97 3.65
N ASP A 110 1.71 -21.18 3.17
CA ASP A 110 0.78 -21.95 2.34
C ASP A 110 -0.37 -22.49 3.19
N PRO A 111 -1.62 -22.44 2.70
CA PRO A 111 -2.76 -22.99 3.44
C PRO A 111 -2.63 -24.49 3.74
N VAL A 112 -1.93 -25.25 2.89
CA VAL A 112 -1.65 -26.67 3.14
C VAL A 112 -0.38 -26.77 3.98
N PHE A 113 -0.50 -27.32 5.19
CA PHE A 113 0.59 -27.39 6.15
C PHE A 113 1.87 -28.02 5.56
N ASP A 114 1.72 -29.14 4.85
CA ASP A 114 2.82 -29.92 4.28
C ASP A 114 3.60 -29.19 3.17
N ASN A 115 3.03 -28.11 2.63
CA ASN A 115 3.66 -27.27 1.62
C ASN A 115 4.55 -26.16 2.22
N ASN A 116 4.89 -26.26 3.51
CA ASN A 116 5.65 -25.24 4.21
C ASN A 116 6.89 -25.79 4.90
N ILE A 117 7.98 -25.02 4.82
CA ILE A 117 9.15 -25.16 5.69
C ILE A 117 8.76 -24.74 7.10
N LEU A 118 9.05 -25.58 8.08
CA LEU A 118 8.83 -25.31 9.49
C LEU A 118 10.03 -24.54 10.05
N LEU A 119 9.79 -23.30 10.51
CA LEU A 119 10.82 -22.46 11.12
C LEU A 119 10.69 -22.43 12.64
N THR A 120 9.46 -22.21 13.13
CA THR A 120 9.11 -22.22 14.56
C THR A 120 7.74 -22.88 14.75
N GLN A 121 7.16 -22.76 15.96
CA GLN A 121 5.80 -23.21 16.23
C GLN A 121 4.75 -22.45 15.39
N THR A 122 4.94 -21.14 15.19
CA THR A 122 3.98 -20.25 14.54
C THR A 122 4.42 -19.77 13.16
N GLU A 123 5.73 -19.65 12.94
CA GLU A 123 6.32 -19.18 11.70
C GLU A 123 6.64 -20.32 10.75
N ARG A 124 6.17 -20.21 9.51
CA ARG A 124 6.38 -21.16 8.43
C ARG A 124 6.59 -20.42 7.12
N LEU A 125 7.20 -21.09 6.13
CA LEU A 125 7.45 -20.49 4.83
C LEU A 125 7.00 -21.42 3.70
N THR A 126 6.17 -20.92 2.78
CA THR A 126 5.70 -21.69 1.62
C THR A 126 6.86 -22.20 0.75
N MET A 127 6.76 -23.45 0.33
CA MET A 127 7.65 -24.08 -0.65
C MET A 127 7.29 -23.73 -2.09
N ASN A 128 6.19 -23.02 -2.34
CA ASN A 128 5.80 -22.60 -3.68
C ASN A 128 6.76 -21.53 -4.23
N ASN A 129 7.33 -21.75 -5.42
CA ASN A 129 8.22 -20.77 -6.09
C ASN A 129 7.44 -19.59 -6.69
N ARG A 130 6.14 -19.78 -6.96
CA ARG A 130 5.27 -18.81 -7.61
C ARG A 130 3.99 -18.64 -6.78
N PRO A 131 4.07 -17.99 -5.59
CA PRO A 131 2.88 -17.64 -4.84
C PRO A 131 1.98 -16.70 -5.66
N LYS A 132 0.67 -16.71 -5.35
CA LYS A 132 -0.34 -15.88 -6.06
C LYS A 132 0.01 -14.39 -6.05
N ASP A 133 0.61 -13.90 -4.97
CA ASP A 133 1.20 -12.57 -4.92
C ASP A 133 2.73 -12.69 -5.07
N PRO A 134 3.33 -12.26 -6.20
CA PRO A 134 4.78 -12.30 -6.39
C PRO A 134 5.57 -11.58 -5.30
N LYS A 135 4.97 -10.64 -4.57
CA LYS A 135 5.63 -9.93 -3.46
C LYS A 135 5.93 -10.83 -2.25
N THR A 136 5.21 -11.93 -2.10
CA THR A 136 5.43 -12.90 -1.02
C THR A 136 6.41 -14.00 -1.39
N ALA A 137 6.95 -13.98 -2.62
CA ALA A 137 8.04 -14.86 -2.99
C ALA A 137 9.29 -14.52 -2.17
N ARG A 138 9.85 -15.53 -1.49
CA ARG A 138 11.03 -15.42 -0.64
C ARG A 138 12.04 -16.52 -0.98
N ASN A 139 13.29 -16.23 -0.64
CA ASN A 139 14.34 -17.25 -0.64
C ASN A 139 14.01 -18.30 0.42
N LYS A 140 14.20 -19.57 0.06
CA LYS A 140 13.85 -20.74 0.88
C LYS A 140 15.06 -21.40 1.53
N ASN A 141 16.26 -20.93 1.22
CA ASN A 141 17.46 -21.39 1.88
C ASN A 141 17.43 -20.93 3.34
N VAL A 142 17.51 -21.89 4.27
CA VAL A 142 17.52 -21.62 5.71
C VAL A 142 18.89 -21.93 6.28
N LEU A 143 19.49 -20.93 6.93
CA LEU A 143 20.71 -21.09 7.73
C LEU A 143 20.34 -21.22 9.20
N VAL A 144 20.63 -22.37 9.80
CA VAL A 144 20.36 -22.63 11.22
C VAL A 144 21.66 -22.56 12.02
N ILE A 145 21.76 -21.54 12.87
CA ILE A 145 22.92 -21.31 13.74
C ILE A 145 22.54 -21.69 15.18
N GLY A 146 23.41 -22.43 15.86
CA GLY A 146 23.23 -22.75 17.27
C GLY A 146 24.40 -23.56 17.82
N GLY A 147 24.64 -23.47 19.13
CA GLY A 147 25.71 -24.19 19.81
C GLY A 147 25.56 -25.73 19.76
N SER A 148 26.57 -26.44 20.25
CA SER A 148 26.47 -27.89 20.43
C SER A 148 25.34 -28.22 21.43
N GLY A 149 24.56 -29.27 21.16
CA GLY A 149 23.44 -29.67 22.02
C GLY A 149 22.17 -28.79 21.93
N SER A 150 22.16 -27.70 21.15
CA SER A 150 20.99 -26.81 21.02
C SER A 150 19.77 -27.42 20.30
N GLY A 151 19.84 -28.70 19.92
CA GLY A 151 18.73 -29.43 19.31
C GLY A 151 18.44 -29.10 17.84
N LYS A 152 19.38 -28.50 17.09
CA LYS A 152 19.22 -28.21 15.63
C LYS A 152 18.67 -29.42 14.86
N THR A 153 19.26 -30.59 15.09
CA THR A 153 18.85 -31.85 14.45
C THR A 153 17.43 -32.25 14.84
N ARG A 154 17.08 -32.19 16.13
CA ARG A 154 15.78 -32.65 16.66
C ARG A 154 14.63 -31.69 16.37
N PHE A 155 14.86 -30.38 16.47
CA PHE A 155 13.81 -29.36 16.41
C PHE A 155 13.64 -28.73 15.04
N PHE A 156 14.69 -28.71 14.20
CA PHE A 156 14.59 -28.13 12.87
C PHE A 156 14.70 -29.20 11.78
N VAL A 157 15.80 -29.98 11.77
CA VAL A 157 16.08 -30.91 10.66
C VAL A 157 15.05 -32.05 10.62
N LYS A 158 14.89 -32.81 11.71
CA LYS A 158 13.99 -33.97 11.76
C LYS A 158 12.53 -33.62 11.40
N PRO A 159 11.91 -32.56 11.94
CA PRO A 159 10.53 -32.22 11.58
C PRO A 159 10.37 -31.89 10.10
N ASN A 160 11.30 -31.14 9.50
CA ASN A 160 11.24 -30.83 8.07
C ASN A 160 11.49 -32.07 7.18
N LEU A 161 12.33 -33.03 7.62
CA LEU A 161 12.53 -34.29 6.91
C LEU A 161 11.31 -35.21 7.00
N MET A 162 10.74 -35.36 8.20
CA MET A 162 9.57 -36.21 8.45
C MET A 162 8.28 -35.69 7.82
N GLN A 163 8.24 -34.42 7.38
CA GLN A 163 7.10 -33.92 6.63
C GLN A 163 6.85 -34.71 5.35
N CYS A 164 7.81 -35.54 4.87
CA CYS A 164 7.64 -36.46 3.74
C CYS A 164 6.81 -35.84 2.61
N VAL A 165 7.12 -34.57 2.36
CA VAL A 165 6.64 -33.60 1.37
C VAL A 165 5.47 -34.01 0.49
N SER A 166 4.51 -33.10 0.43
CA SER A 166 3.16 -33.29 -0.11
C SER A 166 3.11 -33.84 -1.53
N LYS A 167 1.93 -34.36 -1.89
CA LYS A 167 1.58 -34.81 -3.23
C LYS A 167 1.88 -33.77 -4.32
N ASP A 168 1.81 -32.48 -4.00
CA ASP A 168 2.01 -31.38 -4.94
C ASP A 168 3.47 -30.93 -5.05
N TYR A 169 4.29 -31.19 -4.03
CA TYR A 169 5.72 -30.83 -4.00
C TYR A 169 6.60 -32.01 -3.54
N PRO A 170 6.64 -33.13 -4.29
CA PRO A 170 7.52 -34.24 -3.97
C PRO A 170 8.97 -33.74 -3.96
N THR A 171 9.64 -33.89 -2.83
CA THR A 171 10.99 -33.40 -2.56
C THR A 171 11.86 -34.58 -2.17
N SER A 172 12.95 -34.79 -2.91
CA SER A 172 14.01 -35.72 -2.53
C SER A 172 15.00 -34.99 -1.64
N PHE A 173 15.32 -35.56 -0.48
CA PHE A 173 16.35 -35.02 0.41
C PHE A 173 17.69 -35.69 0.16
N VAL A 174 18.73 -34.88 0.00
CA VAL A 174 20.13 -35.32 0.07
C VAL A 174 20.69 -34.74 1.36
N ILE A 175 21.13 -35.61 2.27
CA ILE A 175 21.53 -35.21 3.61
C ILE A 175 22.91 -35.76 3.91
N THR A 176 23.77 -34.89 4.44
CA THR A 176 25.02 -35.30 5.06
C THR A 176 24.73 -35.61 6.53
N ASP A 177 24.75 -36.90 6.89
CA ASP A 177 24.58 -37.36 8.27
C ASP A 177 25.87 -37.99 8.81
N PRO A 178 26.76 -37.19 9.43
CA PRO A 178 28.02 -37.69 9.96
C PRO A 178 27.86 -38.72 11.09
N LYS A 179 26.69 -38.81 11.73
CA LYS A 179 26.44 -39.66 12.90
C LYS A 179 25.52 -40.86 12.63
N GLY A 180 24.89 -40.93 11.45
CA GLY A 180 23.92 -41.98 11.13
C GLY A 180 22.69 -41.99 12.04
N SER A 181 22.25 -40.82 12.49
CA SER A 181 21.18 -40.65 13.49
C SER A 181 19.89 -40.00 12.95
N LEU A 182 19.89 -39.62 11.68
CA LEU A 182 18.78 -38.94 11.01
C LEU A 182 17.74 -39.90 10.47
#